data_AF-A0A9E4J026-F1
#
_entry.id   AF-A0A9E4J026-F1
#
_cell.length_a   1.000
_cell.length_b   1.000
_cell.length_c   1.000
_cell.angle_alpha   90.00
_cell.angle_beta   90.00
_cell.angle_gamma   90.00
#
_symmetry.space_group_name_H-M   'P 1'
#
loop_
_entity.id
_entity.type
_entity.pdbx_description
1 polymer ?
#
loop_
_entity_poly.entity_id
_entity_poly.type
_entity_poly.pdbx_seq_one_letter_code
_entity_poly.pdbx_strand_id
1 'polypeptide(L)' 'MKRVLTLLGCTLLLLFAAPVAADSPETGVVLGRAVDANGDPMPGVTVTITGDRGDKVAITGAEGG' A
#
# COMPACT_ATOMS: atom_id res chain seq x y z
N MET A 1 43.89 -19.11 -0.43
CA MET A 1 43.74 -18.00 -1.39
C MET A 1 42.41 -18.02 -2.14
N LYS A 2 42.00 -19.15 -2.76
CA LYS A 2 40.70 -19.24 -3.48
C LYS A 2 39.48 -18.90 -2.60
N ARG A 3 39.40 -19.42 -1.37
CA ARG A 3 38.29 -19.15 -0.42
C ARG A 3 38.18 -17.68 -0.01
N VAL A 4 39.33 -17.02 0.17
CA VAL A 4 39.40 -15.58 0.50
C VAL A 4 38.93 -14.75 -0.68
N LEU A 5 39.34 -15.12 -1.90
CA LEU A 5 38.90 -14.44 -3.12
C LEU A 5 37.40 -14.62 -3.37
N THR A 6 36.84 -15.82 -3.09
CA THR A 6 35.40 -16.07 -3.19
C THR A 6 34.62 -15.25 -2.16
N LEU A 7 35.09 -15.17 -0.92
CA LEU A 7 34.45 -14.36 0.12
C LEU A 7 34.49 -12.87 -0.23
N LEU A 8 35.63 -12.36 -0.71
CA LEU A 8 35.75 -10.97 -1.11
C LEU A 8 34.85 -10.64 -2.31
N GLY A 9 34.74 -11.55 -3.28
CA GLY A 9 33.84 -11.43 -4.42
C GLY A 9 32.37 -11.40 -3.99
N CYS A 10 31.94 -12.29 -3.10
CA CYS A 10 30.57 -12.29 -2.58
C CYS A 10 30.25 -11.01 -1.80
N THR A 11 31.16 -10.53 -0.95
CA THR A 11 30.98 -9.29 -0.19
C THR A 11 30.87 -8.08 -1.12
N LEU A 12 31.71 -8.01 -2.16
CA LEU A 12 31.64 -6.95 -3.16
C LEU A 12 30.31 -6.98 -3.92
N LEU A 13 29.83 -8.18 -4.27
CA LEU A 13 28.57 -8.36 -5.00
C LEU A 13 27.35 -7.94 -4.15
N LEU A 14 27.39 -8.17 -2.83
CA LEU A 14 26.37 -7.71 -1.89
C LEU A 14 26.39 -6.20 -1.68
N LEU A 15 27.55 -5.54 -1.81
CA LEU A 15 27.67 -4.07 -1.72
C LEU A 15 27.12 -3.36 -2.98
N PHE A 16 27.15 -4.01 -4.14
CA PHE A 16 26.57 -3.50 -5.39
C PHE A 16 25.12 -3.97 -5.64
N ALA A 17 24.59 -4.87 -4.81
CA ALA A 17 23.17 -5.13 -4.77
C ALA A 17 22.49 -3.87 -4.23
N ALA A 18 21.99 -3.03 -5.13
CA ALA A 18 21.15 -1.89 -4.76
C ALA A 18 20.07 -2.39 -3.78
N PRO A 19 19.66 -1.58 -2.78
CA PRO A 19 18.46 -1.91 -2.05
C PRO A 19 17.36 -2.00 -3.09
N VAL A 20 16.88 -3.22 -3.37
CA VAL A 20 15.51 -3.42 -3.83
C VAL A 20 14.68 -2.98 -2.63
N ALA A 21 14.56 -1.66 -2.50
CA ALA A 21 13.58 -1.04 -1.64
C ALA A 21 12.29 -1.75 -2.00
N ALA A 22 11.63 -2.31 -0.99
CA ALA A 22 10.39 -3.02 -1.16
C ALA A 22 9.38 -2.07 -1.82
N ASP A 23 9.34 -2.07 -3.15
CA ASP A 23 8.42 -1.29 -3.99
C ASP A 23 7.01 -1.90 -3.94
N SER A 24 6.78 -2.78 -2.96
CA SER A 24 5.45 -3.21 -2.61
C SER A 24 4.70 -1.95 -2.22
N PRO A 25 3.58 -1.63 -2.89
CA PRO A 25 2.75 -0.52 -2.47
C PRO A 25 2.48 -0.70 -0.99
N GLU A 26 2.74 0.34 -0.20
CA GLU A 26 2.27 0.37 1.18
C GLU A 26 0.74 0.33 1.10
N THR A 27 0.19 -0.87 1.24
CA THR A 27 -1.24 -1.12 1.16
C THR A 27 -1.84 -0.86 2.52
N GLY A 28 -2.73 0.13 2.58
CA GLY A 28 -3.58 0.39 3.72
C GLY A 28 -5.03 0.04 3.39
N VAL A 29 -5.78 -0.46 4.36
CA VAL A 29 -7.22 -0.66 4.25
C VAL A 29 -7.90 0.49 4.99
N VAL A 30 -8.77 1.22 4.30
CA VAL A 30 -9.65 2.23 4.90
C VAL A 30 -11.05 1.62 4.97
N LEU A 31 -11.61 1.53 6.17
CA LEU A 31 -12.96 1.04 6.41
C LEU A 31 -13.82 2.22 6.92
N GLY A 32 -15.04 2.33 6.43
CA GLY A 32 -15.97 3.38 6.81
C GLY A 32 -17.40 3.05 6.40
N ARG A 33 -18.35 3.87 6.86
CA ARG A 33 -19.76 3.76 6.51
C ARG A 33 -20.37 5.16 6.36
N ALA A 34 -20.99 5.44 5.21
CA ALA A 34 -21.81 6.62 5.03
C ALA A 34 -23.17 6.39 5.71
N VAL A 35 -23.53 7.28 6.62
CA VAL A 35 -24.80 7.23 7.36
C VAL A 35 -25.49 8.58 7.38
N ASP A 36 -26.82 8.57 7.51
CA ASP A 36 -27.62 9.78 7.69
C ASP A 36 -27.61 10.28 9.15
N ALA A 37 -28.44 11.30 9.45
CA ALA A 37 -28.55 11.86 10.80
C ALA A 37 -29.13 10.89 11.85
N ASN A 38 -29.84 9.84 11.42
CA ASN A 38 -30.41 8.82 12.29
C ASN A 38 -29.47 7.62 12.46
N GLY A 39 -28.40 7.55 11.67
CA GLY A 39 -27.43 6.46 11.68
C GLY A 39 -27.73 5.37 10.63
N ASP A 40 -28.72 5.59 9.77
CA ASP A 40 -29.12 4.66 8.71
C ASP A 40 -28.11 4.69 7.56
N PRO A 41 -27.81 3.53 6.93
CA PRO A 41 -26.82 3.46 5.86
C PRO A 41 -27.27 4.21 4.61
N MET A 42 -26.33 4.91 3.97
CA MET A 42 -26.57 5.67 2.74
C MET A 42 -25.94 4.96 1.53
N PRO A 43 -26.71 4.27 0.69
CA PRO A 43 -26.22 3.69 -0.56
C PRO A 43 -26.02 4.75 -1.66
N GLY A 44 -25.09 4.50 -2.58
CA GLY A 44 -24.86 5.35 -3.74
C GLY A 44 -24.04 6.61 -3.47
N VAL A 45 -23.50 6.77 -2.27
CA VAL A 45 -22.63 7.90 -1.92
C VAL A 45 -21.26 7.70 -2.56
N THR A 46 -20.75 8.75 -3.22
CA THR A 46 -19.38 8.75 -3.74
C THR A 46 -18.41 9.11 -2.62
N VAL A 47 -17.48 8.22 -2.32
CA VAL A 47 -16.40 8.42 -1.35
C VAL A 47 -15.09 8.58 -2.10
N THR A 48 -14.39 9.68 -1.85
CA THR A 48 -13.05 9.95 -2.41
C THR A 48 -12.03 9.98 -1.27
N ILE A 49 -11.01 9.13 -1.38
CA ILE A 49 -9.86 9.09 -0.47
C ILE A 49 -8.67 9.66 -1.23
N THR A 50 -8.21 10.83 -0.79
CA THR A 50 -7.05 11.52 -1.37
C THR A 50 -5.80 11.23 -0.55
N GLY A 51 -4.68 11.04 -1.22
CA GLY A 51 -3.36 10.92 -0.60
C GLY A 51 -2.24 11.14 -1.61
N ASP A 52 -1.00 11.08 -1.15
CA ASP A 52 0.19 11.35 -1.98
C ASP A 52 0.35 10.40 -3.18
N ARG A 53 -0.37 9.27 -3.15
CA ARG A 53 -0.40 8.24 -4.21
C ARG A 53 -1.62 8.37 -5.15
N GLY A 54 -2.32 9.49 -5.11
CA GLY A 54 -3.50 9.78 -5.93
C GLY A 54 -4.83 9.41 -5.25
N ASP A 55 -5.92 9.74 -5.94
CA ASP A 55 -7.27 9.55 -5.44
C ASP A 55 -7.77 8.12 -5.63
N LYS A 56 -8.51 7.63 -4.63
CA LYS A 56 -9.29 6.40 -4.68
C LYS A 56 -10.77 6.74 -4.56
N VAL A 57 -11.58 6.28 -5.50
CA VAL A 57 -13.02 6.53 -5.51
C VAL A 57 -13.77 5.22 -5.30
N ALA A 58 -14.76 5.24 -4.41
CA ALA A 58 -15.69 4.14 -4.17
C ALA A 58 -17.12 4.65 -4.09
N ILE A 59 -18.08 3.78 -4.39
CA ILE A 59 -19.51 4.05 -4.24
C ILE A 59 -20.04 3.10 -3.16
N THR A 60 -20.73 3.64 -2.18
CA THR A 60 -21.26 2.86 -1.05
C THR A 60 -22.36 1.90 -1.49
N GLY A 61 -22.35 0.69 -0.93
CA GLY A 61 -23.37 -0.33 -1.10
C GLY A 61 -24.58 -0.14 -0.19
N ALA A 62 -25.46 -1.15 -0.15
CA ALA A 62 -26.69 -1.13 0.66
C ALA A 62 -26.43 -0.88 2.16
N GLU A 63 -25.30 -1.34 2.67
CA GLU A 63 -24.88 -1.16 4.06
C GLU A 63 -24.09 0.15 4.28
N GLY A 64 -23.96 1.02 3.28
CA GLY A 64 -23.25 2.30 3.37
C GLY A 64 -21.72 2.20 3.33
N GLY A 65 -21.15 1.01 3.18
CA GLY A 65 -19.71 0.75 2.98
C GLY A 65 -19.32 0.51 1.53
#